data_AF-A0A2J4YJ26-F1
#
_entry.id   AF-A0A2J4YJ26-F1
#
_cell.length_a   1.000
_cell.length_b   1.000
_cell.length_c   1.000
_cell.angle_alpha   90.00
_cell.angle_beta   90.00
_cell.angle_gamma   90.00
#
_symmetry.space_group_name_H-M   'P 1'
#
loop_
_entity.id
_entity.type
_entity.pdbx_description
1 polymer ?
#
loop_
_entity_poly.entity_id
_entity_poly.type
_entity_poly.pdbx_seq_one_letter_code
_entity_poly.pdbx_strand_id
1 'polypeptide(L)'
;MADYYSLSAFVINTTPVQSEVLLEAMNELFEPDDNFIAKLISCPSTENLSEMERVVRHCVLNHPDRTVDEVIDDCDWSFDGEICSEGFLVHSDCGNFNSEHAALFAQASLIAFERNELIEFQVSHTSNNFRRTDGYGGAACVVSRDFIRWTGNHEFLEAERTAFTESMHYYFCSFTEIHGELEFPEKFILRCPANVNAEHRFDDILLNYRTGGEKDTDGVINFVSGSSIKKTDLKTLTPDEYRVLKQFLTVI
;
A
#
# COMPACT_ATOMS: atom_id res chain seq x y z
N MET A 1 14.90 1.70 8.34
CA MET A 1 15.89 1.31 9.38
C MET A 1 15.51 -0.12 9.68
N ALA A 2 16.36 -1.11 9.39
CA ALA A 2 15.97 -2.52 9.48
C ALA A 2 15.43 -2.82 10.88
N ASP A 3 14.12 -3.02 10.95
CA ASP A 3 13.49 -3.31 12.22
C ASP A 3 13.64 -4.82 12.46
N TYR A 4 14.60 -5.17 13.30
CA TYR A 4 14.81 -6.53 13.79
C TYR A 4 13.68 -6.91 14.76
N TYR A 5 12.46 -7.07 14.23
CA TYR A 5 11.30 -7.49 15.00
C TYR A 5 11.37 -8.98 15.28
N SER A 6 11.08 -9.35 16.53
CA SER A 6 11.02 -10.74 16.92
C SER A 6 9.74 -11.39 16.36
N LEU A 7 9.92 -12.19 15.33
CA LEU A 7 9.09 -13.36 15.05
C LEU A 7 7.61 -13.08 14.76
N SER A 8 7.31 -12.90 13.48
CA SER A 8 5.96 -12.86 12.90
C SER A 8 5.82 -13.99 11.88
N ALA A 9 4.59 -14.43 11.64
CA ALA A 9 4.26 -15.32 10.55
C ALA A 9 2.88 -14.99 9.98
N PHE A 10 2.69 -15.26 8.70
CA PHE A 10 1.39 -15.13 8.05
C PHE A 10 1.28 -16.06 6.85
N VAL A 11 0.05 -16.35 6.45
CA VAL A 11 -0.22 -17.20 5.30
C VAL A 11 -0.66 -16.33 4.13
N ILE A 12 0.03 -16.48 3.01
CA ILE A 12 -0.48 -16.09 1.71
C ILE A 12 -1.35 -17.26 1.26
N ASN A 13 -2.67 -17.08 1.25
CA ASN A 13 -3.55 -18.12 0.73
C ASN A 13 -3.17 -18.36 -0.72
N THR A 14 -2.89 -19.60 -1.14
CA THR A 14 -2.45 -19.94 -2.50
C THR A 14 -2.94 -21.33 -2.88
N THR A 15 -3.08 -21.57 -4.18
CA THR A 15 -3.21 -22.95 -4.67
C THR A 15 -1.86 -23.67 -4.54
N PRO A 16 -1.82 -25.02 -4.57
CA PRO A 16 -0.56 -25.76 -4.51
C PRO A 16 0.46 -25.32 -5.59
N VAL A 17 -0.01 -25.06 -6.81
CA VAL A 17 0.83 -24.58 -7.92
C VAL A 17 1.39 -23.19 -7.63
N GLN A 18 0.56 -22.28 -7.09
CA GLN A 18 1.01 -20.95 -6.69
C GLN A 18 2.00 -21.01 -5.51
N SER A 19 1.83 -21.93 -4.57
CA SER A 19 2.79 -22.13 -3.47
C SER A 19 4.15 -22.60 -3.98
N GLU A 20 4.19 -23.46 -4.99
CA GLU A 20 5.43 -23.88 -5.66
C GLU A 20 6.10 -22.70 -6.38
N VAL A 21 5.32 -21.86 -7.07
CA VAL A 21 5.81 -20.62 -7.70
C VAL A 21 6.42 -19.65 -6.69
N LEU A 22 5.80 -19.49 -5.52
CA LEU A 22 6.34 -18.65 -4.45
C LEU A 22 7.62 -19.22 -3.84
N LEU A 23 7.69 -20.55 -3.66
CA LEU A 23 8.90 -21.20 -3.19
C LEU A 23 10.06 -20.99 -4.17
N GLU A 24 9.80 -21.14 -5.47
CA GLU A 24 10.78 -20.89 -6.53
C GLU A 24 11.23 -19.42 -6.54
N ALA A 25 10.29 -18.47 -6.53
CA ALA A 25 10.60 -17.05 -6.48
C ALA A 25 11.44 -16.67 -5.25
N MET A 26 11.13 -17.25 -4.09
CA MET A 26 11.90 -17.01 -2.86
C MET A 26 13.34 -17.51 -2.98
N ASN A 27 13.55 -18.69 -3.55
CA ASN A 27 14.91 -19.21 -3.80
C ASN A 27 15.71 -18.29 -4.73
N GLU A 28 15.10 -17.80 -5.81
CA GLU A 28 15.73 -16.85 -6.75
C GLU A 28 16.04 -15.48 -6.09
N LEU A 29 15.29 -15.09 -5.06
CA LEU A 29 15.56 -13.87 -4.30
C LEU A 29 16.72 -14.06 -3.31
N PHE A 30 16.85 -15.24 -2.71
CA PHE A 30 17.82 -15.52 -1.64
C PHE A 30 19.18 -15.98 -2.18
N GLU A 31 19.18 -16.61 -3.36
CA GLU A 31 20.39 -17.00 -4.09
C GLU A 31 20.31 -16.42 -5.52
N PRO A 32 20.39 -15.08 -5.68
CA PRO A 32 20.16 -14.45 -6.97
C PRO A 32 21.25 -14.77 -8.00
N ASP A 33 20.84 -15.17 -9.20
CA ASP A 33 21.71 -15.10 -10.40
C ASP A 33 21.66 -13.69 -10.98
N ASP A 34 22.77 -12.96 -10.89
CA ASP A 34 22.91 -11.58 -11.39
C ASP A 34 22.42 -11.43 -12.85
N ASN A 35 22.65 -12.43 -13.70
CA ASN A 35 22.20 -12.38 -15.10
C ASN A 35 20.69 -12.49 -15.22
N PHE A 36 20.07 -13.33 -14.39
CA PHE A 36 18.63 -13.48 -14.30
C PHE A 36 17.99 -12.18 -13.79
N ILE A 37 18.49 -11.62 -12.69
CA ILE A 37 17.99 -10.36 -12.12
C ILE A 37 18.16 -9.21 -13.12
N ALA A 38 19.33 -9.07 -13.74
CA ALA A 38 19.59 -8.04 -14.75
C ALA A 38 18.62 -8.13 -15.95
N LYS A 39 18.31 -9.36 -16.40
CA LYS A 39 17.33 -9.60 -17.46
C LYS A 39 15.91 -9.18 -17.04
N LEU A 40 15.51 -9.46 -15.80
CA LEU A 40 14.17 -9.11 -15.29
C LEU A 40 13.97 -7.59 -15.16
N ILE A 41 14.95 -6.90 -14.59
CA ILE A 41 14.87 -5.45 -14.36
C ILE A 41 14.97 -4.65 -15.67
N SER A 42 15.70 -5.17 -16.67
CA SER A 42 15.81 -4.53 -17.98
C SER A 42 14.58 -4.75 -18.87
N CYS A 43 13.67 -5.65 -18.49
CA CYS A 43 12.46 -5.91 -19.23
C CYS A 43 11.45 -4.76 -19.08
N PRO A 44 11.03 -4.11 -20.18
CA PRO A 44 10.14 -2.94 -20.13
C PRO A 44 8.68 -3.31 -19.86
N SER A 45 8.29 -4.57 -20.02
CA SER A 45 6.92 -5.06 -19.84
C SER A 45 6.90 -6.33 -19.00
N THR A 46 5.88 -6.47 -18.15
CA THR A 46 5.62 -7.66 -17.33
C THR A 46 4.79 -8.71 -18.05
N GLU A 47 4.24 -8.40 -19.24
CA GLU A 47 3.30 -9.29 -19.95
C GLU A 47 3.90 -10.65 -20.31
N ASN A 48 5.19 -10.67 -20.66
CA ASN A 48 5.89 -11.90 -21.06
C ASN A 48 6.61 -12.62 -19.91
N LEU A 49 6.53 -12.07 -18.69
CA LEU A 49 7.13 -12.68 -17.52
C LEU A 49 6.16 -13.71 -16.93
N SER A 50 6.71 -14.84 -16.52
CA SER A 50 6.01 -15.83 -15.69
C SER A 50 5.61 -15.23 -14.34
N GLU A 51 4.68 -15.88 -13.63
CA GLU A 51 4.26 -15.42 -12.29
C GLU A 51 5.44 -15.35 -11.32
N MET A 52 6.34 -16.34 -11.35
CA MET A 52 7.60 -16.35 -10.58
C MET A 52 8.45 -15.11 -10.90
N GLU A 53 8.73 -14.87 -12.18
CA GLU A 53 9.54 -13.72 -12.62
C GLU A 53 8.90 -12.38 -12.26
N ARG A 54 7.55 -12.29 -12.26
CA ARG A 54 6.81 -11.10 -11.82
C ARG A 54 7.00 -10.86 -10.32
N VAL A 55 6.95 -11.92 -9.50
CA VAL A 55 7.21 -11.82 -8.06
C VAL A 55 8.63 -11.31 -7.82
N VAL A 56 9.64 -11.98 -8.39
CA VAL A 56 11.06 -11.60 -8.23
C VAL A 56 11.28 -10.16 -8.68
N ARG A 57 10.80 -9.78 -9.86
CA ARG A 57 10.96 -8.44 -10.40
C ARG A 57 10.31 -7.37 -9.51
N HIS A 58 9.11 -7.61 -8.99
CA HIS A 58 8.44 -6.65 -8.11
C HIS A 58 9.24 -6.46 -6.82
N CYS A 59 9.70 -7.55 -6.22
CA CYS A 59 10.53 -7.53 -5.02
C CYS A 59 11.84 -6.75 -5.24
N VAL A 60 12.57 -7.03 -6.31
CA VAL A 60 13.85 -6.34 -6.60
C VAL A 60 13.63 -4.86 -6.88
N LEU A 61 12.66 -4.50 -7.71
CA LEU A 61 12.46 -3.10 -8.12
C LEU A 61 11.96 -2.19 -6.98
N ASN A 62 11.28 -2.77 -5.99
CA ASN A 62 10.71 -2.05 -4.84
C ASN A 62 11.45 -2.37 -3.53
N HIS A 63 12.62 -3.01 -3.60
CA HIS A 63 13.41 -3.31 -2.41
C HIS A 63 13.74 -1.99 -1.67
N PRO A 64 13.58 -1.92 -0.33
CA PRO A 64 13.79 -0.69 0.43
C PRO A 64 15.20 -0.08 0.27
N ASP A 65 16.21 -0.93 0.14
CA ASP A 65 17.60 -0.52 -0.04
C ASP A 65 17.97 -0.25 -1.51
N ARG A 66 17.03 -0.37 -2.46
CA ARG A 66 17.32 -0.10 -3.87
C ARG A 66 17.61 1.38 -4.10
N THR A 67 18.83 1.69 -4.50
CA THR A 67 19.16 3.00 -5.10
C THR A 67 19.06 2.93 -6.63
N VAL A 68 18.93 4.08 -7.30
CA VAL A 68 18.74 4.14 -8.77
C VAL A 68 19.94 3.59 -9.53
N ASP A 69 21.12 3.58 -8.91
CA ASP A 69 22.41 3.33 -9.55
C ASP A 69 23.05 1.97 -9.21
N GLU A 70 22.49 1.21 -8.25
CA GLU A 70 23.08 -0.05 -7.77
C GLU A 70 22.20 -1.26 -8.10
N VAL A 71 22.83 -2.28 -8.70
CA VAL A 71 22.32 -3.65 -8.62
C VAL A 71 22.54 -4.08 -7.18
N ILE A 72 21.49 -4.53 -6.50
CA ILE A 72 21.62 -4.94 -5.11
C ILE A 72 22.33 -6.28 -5.11
N ASP A 73 23.64 -6.23 -4.90
CA ASP A 73 24.45 -7.40 -4.62
C ASP A 73 24.13 -7.83 -3.18
N ASP A 74 23.40 -8.93 -3.04
CA ASP A 74 23.11 -9.60 -1.75
C ASP A 74 22.10 -8.87 -0.84
N CYS A 75 20.81 -8.94 -1.18
CA CYS A 75 19.73 -8.53 -0.27
C CYS A 75 19.60 -9.56 0.87
N ASP A 76 19.92 -9.18 2.11
CA ASP A 76 19.48 -9.95 3.27
C ASP A 76 17.96 -9.80 3.44
N TRP A 77 17.20 -10.71 2.81
CA TRP A 77 15.74 -10.72 2.86
C TRP A 77 15.21 -10.98 4.27
N SER A 78 15.94 -11.74 5.09
CA SER A 78 15.63 -11.98 6.50
C SER A 78 14.17 -12.45 6.76
N PHE A 79 13.66 -13.39 5.97
CA PHE A 79 12.45 -14.18 6.25
C PHE A 79 12.60 -15.59 5.65
N ASP A 80 11.69 -16.50 5.95
CA ASP A 80 11.61 -17.85 5.40
C ASP A 80 10.20 -18.15 4.87
N GLY A 81 10.07 -19.22 4.09
CA GLY A 81 8.80 -19.65 3.53
C GLY A 81 8.68 -21.15 3.41
N GLU A 82 7.52 -21.69 3.76
CA GLU A 82 7.19 -23.11 3.58
C GLU A 82 5.78 -23.30 3.02
N ILE A 83 5.60 -24.33 2.19
CA ILE A 83 4.28 -24.71 1.68
C ILE A 83 3.49 -25.37 2.83
N CYS A 84 2.28 -24.88 3.08
CA CYS A 84 1.38 -25.42 4.10
C CYS A 84 0.01 -25.78 3.50
N SER A 85 -0.88 -26.34 4.31
CA SER A 85 -2.23 -26.74 3.85
C SER A 85 -3.12 -25.57 3.43
N GLU A 86 -2.82 -24.37 3.93
CA GLU A 86 -3.62 -23.15 3.72
C GLU A 86 -3.05 -22.28 2.58
N GLY A 87 -1.83 -22.58 2.11
CA GLY A 87 -1.16 -21.83 1.05
C GLY A 87 0.36 -21.81 1.23
N PHE A 88 0.93 -20.62 1.32
CA PHE A 88 2.35 -20.39 1.55
C PHE A 88 2.54 -19.65 2.88
N LEU A 89 3.17 -20.31 3.85
CA LEU A 89 3.47 -19.72 5.15
C LEU A 89 4.77 -18.92 5.03
N VAL A 90 4.69 -17.62 5.29
CA VAL A 90 5.85 -16.74 5.45
C VAL A 90 6.15 -16.64 6.94
N HIS A 91 7.38 -16.95 7.35
CA HIS A 91 7.81 -16.99 8.74
C HIS A 91 9.30 -16.63 8.88
N SER A 92 9.92 -16.93 10.03
CA SER A 92 11.38 -16.92 10.21
C SER A 92 11.77 -18.07 11.14
N ASP A 93 12.62 -18.99 10.70
CA ASP A 93 13.13 -20.10 11.51
C ASP A 93 14.29 -19.66 12.43
N CYS A 94 14.98 -18.57 12.09
CA CYS A 94 16.21 -18.14 12.77
C CYS A 94 16.01 -17.04 13.82
N GLY A 95 14.79 -16.55 14.04
CA GLY A 95 14.54 -15.49 15.01
C GLY A 95 14.58 -14.07 14.42
N ASN A 96 14.99 -13.93 13.16
CA ASN A 96 15.14 -12.65 12.46
C ASN A 96 14.09 -12.55 11.35
N PHE A 97 13.04 -11.75 11.57
CA PHE A 97 11.96 -11.56 10.60
C PHE A 97 11.91 -10.09 10.16
N ASN A 98 12.30 -9.83 8.91
CA ASN A 98 12.15 -8.53 8.28
C ASN A 98 10.74 -8.39 7.70
N SER A 99 9.89 -7.68 8.44
CA SER A 99 8.50 -7.47 8.05
C SER A 99 8.31 -6.63 6.80
N GLU A 100 9.24 -5.74 6.47
CA GLU A 100 9.16 -4.92 5.25
C GLU A 100 9.37 -5.81 4.02
N HIS A 101 10.39 -6.67 4.06
CA HIS A 101 10.72 -7.63 3.01
C HIS A 101 9.63 -8.69 2.83
N ALA A 102 9.13 -9.26 3.94
CA ALA A 102 8.02 -10.21 3.92
C ALA A 102 6.73 -9.57 3.37
N ALA A 103 6.40 -8.33 3.76
CA ALA A 103 5.25 -7.61 3.24
C ALA A 103 5.38 -7.34 1.73
N LEU A 104 6.58 -6.99 1.27
CA LEU A 104 6.87 -6.77 -0.15
C LEU A 104 6.69 -8.06 -0.95
N PHE A 105 7.19 -9.19 -0.45
CA PHE A 105 6.98 -10.50 -1.06
C PHE A 105 5.50 -10.89 -1.11
N ALA A 106 4.76 -10.64 -0.03
CA ALA A 106 3.31 -10.84 0.00
C ALA A 106 2.59 -9.97 -1.05
N GLN A 107 2.93 -8.69 -1.16
CA GLN A 107 2.33 -7.83 -2.18
C GLN A 107 2.67 -8.30 -3.60
N ALA A 108 3.92 -8.68 -3.85
CA ALA A 108 4.37 -9.21 -5.12
C ALA A 108 3.56 -10.45 -5.53
N SER A 109 3.26 -11.34 -4.58
CA SER A 109 2.40 -12.51 -4.82
C SER A 109 0.98 -12.13 -5.22
N LEU A 110 0.37 -11.16 -4.53
CA LEU A 110 -1.00 -10.70 -4.83
C LEU A 110 -1.08 -10.06 -6.22
N ILE A 111 -0.05 -9.31 -6.62
CA ILE A 111 0.05 -8.70 -7.95
C ILE A 111 0.24 -9.78 -9.02
N ALA A 112 1.21 -10.69 -8.84
CA ALA A 112 1.54 -11.71 -9.83
C ALA A 112 0.36 -12.66 -10.11
N PHE A 113 -0.40 -12.99 -9.08
CA PHE A 113 -1.57 -13.88 -9.16
C PHE A 113 -2.91 -13.13 -9.35
N GLU A 114 -2.87 -11.81 -9.55
CA GLU A 114 -4.05 -10.95 -9.74
C GLU A 114 -5.12 -11.10 -8.63
N ARG A 115 -4.68 -11.28 -7.37
CA ARG A 115 -5.57 -11.53 -6.23
C ARG A 115 -5.96 -10.24 -5.53
N ASN A 116 -7.26 -10.09 -5.27
CA ASN A 116 -7.79 -8.99 -4.48
C ASN A 116 -8.06 -9.45 -3.05
N GLU A 117 -7.00 -9.50 -2.25
CA GLU A 117 -7.03 -9.93 -0.85
C GLU A 117 -6.35 -8.92 0.06
N LEU A 118 -6.74 -8.95 1.34
CA LEU A 118 -6.10 -8.22 2.42
C LEU A 118 -5.42 -9.23 3.33
N ILE A 119 -4.09 -9.28 3.27
CA ILE A 119 -3.26 -10.07 4.19
C ILE A 119 -2.98 -9.20 5.40
N GLU A 120 -3.14 -9.77 6.59
CA GLU A 120 -2.91 -9.08 7.84
C GLU A 120 -1.97 -9.89 8.70
N PHE A 121 -0.98 -9.22 9.29
CA PHE A 121 -0.09 -9.86 10.23
C PHE A 121 0.39 -8.87 11.28
N GLN A 122 0.66 -9.39 12.47
CA GLN A 122 1.15 -8.59 13.58
C GLN A 122 2.62 -8.87 13.80
N VAL A 123 3.34 -7.81 14.13
CA VAL A 123 4.78 -7.79 14.31
C VAL A 123 5.05 -7.42 15.75
N SER A 124 5.79 -8.27 16.47
CA SER A 124 6.06 -8.07 17.89
C SER A 124 7.55 -7.90 18.16
N HIS A 125 7.87 -7.20 19.25
CA HIS A 125 9.22 -7.07 19.77
C HIS A 125 9.63 -8.19 20.75
N THR A 126 8.68 -8.99 21.23
CA THR A 126 8.96 -10.14 22.11
C THR A 126 7.99 -11.31 21.89
N SER A 127 8.29 -12.21 20.95
CA SER A 127 7.63 -13.53 20.87
C SER A 127 8.64 -14.67 21.07
N ASN A 128 8.22 -15.75 21.74
CA ASN A 128 8.98 -17.00 21.86
C ASN A 128 8.43 -18.12 20.96
N ASN A 129 7.43 -17.82 20.11
CA ASN A 129 6.88 -18.75 19.15
C ASN A 129 6.80 -18.08 17.77
N PHE A 130 7.64 -18.55 16.86
CA PHE A 130 7.89 -17.97 15.54
C PHE A 130 6.96 -18.42 14.43
N ARG A 131 6.10 -19.40 14.71
CA ARG A 131 5.08 -19.90 13.76
C ARG A 131 3.66 -19.44 14.11
N ARG A 132 3.52 -18.52 15.06
CA ARG A 132 2.22 -17.96 15.44
C ARG A 132 1.78 -16.92 14.43
N THR A 133 0.54 -17.07 13.97
CA THR A 133 -0.13 -16.13 13.08
C THR A 133 -1.10 -15.19 13.83
N ASP A 134 -1.27 -15.38 15.14
CA ASP A 134 -2.12 -14.56 15.99
C ASP A 134 -1.33 -13.49 16.77
N GLY A 135 -2.02 -12.39 17.09
CA GLY A 135 -1.39 -11.15 17.55
C GLY A 135 -0.60 -11.21 18.85
N TYR A 136 0.62 -10.70 18.81
CA TYR A 136 1.44 -10.30 19.96
C TYR A 136 1.80 -8.82 19.73
N GLY A 137 1.38 -7.92 20.62
CA GLY A 137 1.43 -6.47 20.40
C GLY A 137 2.80 -5.92 19.92
N GLY A 138 2.75 -4.77 19.25
CA GLY A 138 3.91 -4.10 18.64
C GLY A 138 3.46 -3.21 17.49
N ALA A 139 3.39 -3.79 16.29
CA ALA A 139 2.80 -3.19 15.10
C ALA A 139 1.89 -4.19 14.39
N ALA A 140 0.99 -3.69 13.55
CA ALA A 140 0.18 -4.46 12.62
C ALA A 140 0.52 -4.01 11.21
N CYS A 141 0.64 -4.96 10.29
CA CYS A 141 0.81 -4.75 8.87
C CYS A 141 -0.44 -5.24 8.14
N VAL A 142 -0.88 -4.47 7.15
CA VAL A 142 -1.84 -4.92 6.14
C VAL A 142 -1.21 -4.80 4.75
N VAL A 143 -1.40 -5.84 3.95
CA VAL A 143 -0.88 -5.95 2.60
C VAL A 143 -2.05 -6.23 1.66
N SER A 144 -2.18 -5.38 0.64
CA SER A 144 -3.00 -5.65 -0.54
C SER A 144 -2.14 -5.51 -1.79
N ARG A 145 -2.69 -5.89 -2.94
CA ARG A 145 -2.03 -5.67 -4.23
C ARG A 145 -1.70 -4.19 -4.49
N ASP A 146 -2.47 -3.26 -3.89
CA ASP A 146 -2.40 -1.82 -4.19
C ASP A 146 -1.59 -1.05 -3.12
N PHE A 147 -1.44 -1.59 -1.91
CA PHE A 147 -0.74 -0.91 -0.83
C PHE A 147 -0.16 -1.85 0.22
N ILE A 148 0.87 -1.37 0.92
CA ILE A 148 1.36 -1.91 2.19
C ILE A 148 1.24 -0.80 3.23
N ARG A 149 0.67 -1.09 4.41
CA ARG A 149 0.50 -0.11 5.49
C ARG A 149 0.80 -0.74 6.84
N TRP A 150 1.35 0.06 7.75
CA TRP A 150 1.70 -0.34 9.10
C TRP A 150 1.21 0.66 10.14
N THR A 151 0.90 0.19 11.34
CA THR A 151 0.75 1.04 12.54
C THR A 151 0.76 0.21 13.83
N GLY A 152 1.03 0.85 14.96
CA GLY A 152 0.88 0.27 16.30
C GLY A 152 -0.53 0.37 16.90
N ASN A 153 -1.48 0.97 16.19
CA ASN A 153 -2.83 1.25 16.72
C ASN A 153 -3.75 0.02 16.68
N HIS A 154 -4.45 -0.25 17.78
CA HIS A 154 -5.39 -1.38 17.88
C HIS A 154 -6.57 -1.27 16.90
N GLU A 155 -7.09 -0.05 16.69
CA GLU A 155 -8.28 0.22 15.86
C GLU A 155 -7.98 0.19 14.34
N PHE A 156 -6.71 0.07 13.97
CA PHE A 156 -6.28 0.10 12.57
C PHE A 156 -6.76 -1.09 11.76
N LEU A 157 -6.58 -2.31 12.27
CA LEU A 157 -6.95 -3.52 11.53
C LEU A 157 -8.44 -3.53 11.21
N GLU A 158 -9.28 -3.12 12.17
CA GLU A 158 -10.73 -3.00 11.95
C GLU A 158 -11.07 -1.95 10.88
N ALA A 159 -10.40 -0.79 10.92
CA ALA A 159 -10.60 0.27 9.94
C ALA A 159 -10.16 -0.16 8.52
N GLU A 160 -9.02 -0.83 8.38
CA GLU A 160 -8.52 -1.35 7.10
C GLU A 160 -9.43 -2.44 6.54
N ARG A 161 -9.87 -3.42 7.36
CA ARG A 161 -10.84 -4.44 6.97
C ARG A 161 -12.14 -3.84 6.45
N THR A 162 -12.66 -2.85 7.18
CA THR A 162 -13.92 -2.19 6.83
C THR A 162 -13.77 -1.47 5.50
N ALA A 163 -12.71 -0.68 5.33
CA ALA A 163 -12.45 0.06 4.09
C ALA A 163 -12.27 -0.88 2.88
N PHE A 164 -11.52 -1.97 3.06
CA PHE A 164 -11.30 -2.98 2.02
C PHE A 164 -12.60 -3.68 1.63
N THR A 165 -13.38 -4.13 2.62
CA THR A 165 -14.68 -4.81 2.41
C THR A 165 -15.68 -3.90 1.70
N GLU A 166 -15.73 -2.63 2.10
CA GLU A 166 -16.60 -1.63 1.47
C GLU A 166 -16.07 -1.11 0.13
N SER A 167 -14.85 -1.49 -0.27
CA SER A 167 -14.14 -0.95 -1.43
C SER A 167 -14.12 0.58 -1.44
N MET A 168 -13.68 1.15 -0.32
CA MET A 168 -13.65 2.60 -0.08
C MET A 168 -12.23 3.14 0.02
N HIS A 169 -12.05 4.33 -0.54
CA HIS A 169 -10.86 5.16 -0.39
C HIS A 169 -11.23 6.48 0.25
N TYR A 170 -10.30 7.05 1.00
CA TYR A 170 -10.50 8.27 1.76
C TYR A 170 -9.46 9.30 1.38
N TYR A 171 -9.88 10.56 1.32
CA TYR A 171 -9.01 11.65 0.94
C TYR A 171 -9.25 12.86 1.85
N PHE A 172 -8.19 13.58 2.13
CA PHE A 172 -8.23 14.92 2.66
C PHE A 172 -8.24 15.90 1.49
N CYS A 173 -9.19 16.81 1.50
CA CYS A 173 -9.38 17.79 0.44
C CYS A 173 -9.23 19.18 1.04
N SER A 174 -8.45 20.04 0.38
CA SER A 174 -8.36 21.44 0.78
C SER A 174 -8.24 22.37 -0.41
N PHE A 175 -8.70 23.60 -0.23
CA PHE A 175 -8.57 24.67 -1.22
C PHE A 175 -8.65 26.02 -0.52
N THR A 176 -8.42 27.10 -1.26
CA THR A 176 -8.59 28.47 -0.77
C THR A 176 -9.58 29.20 -1.66
N GLU A 177 -10.69 29.64 -1.08
CA GLU A 177 -11.63 30.55 -1.73
C GLU A 177 -11.13 31.99 -1.58
N ILE A 178 -11.15 32.75 -2.68
CA ILE A 178 -10.70 34.15 -2.73
C ILE A 178 -11.89 35.03 -3.06
N HIS A 179 -12.15 36.04 -2.22
CA HIS A 179 -13.14 37.09 -2.46
C HIS A 179 -12.45 38.46 -2.42
N GLY A 180 -12.17 39.02 -3.60
CA GLY A 180 -11.35 40.22 -3.70
C GLY A 180 -9.94 39.97 -3.17
N GLU A 181 -9.59 40.61 -2.04
CA GLU A 181 -8.28 40.45 -1.38
C GLU A 181 -8.30 39.46 -0.20
N LEU A 182 -9.48 38.90 0.14
CA LEU A 182 -9.63 37.99 1.27
C LEU A 182 -9.45 36.54 0.83
N GLU A 183 -8.65 35.78 1.59
CA GLU A 183 -8.44 34.34 1.43
C GLU A 183 -9.16 33.54 2.54
N PHE A 184 -9.93 32.53 2.16
CA PHE A 184 -10.67 31.64 3.05
C PHE A 184 -10.24 30.18 2.79
N PRO A 185 -9.42 29.58 3.67
CA PRO A 185 -9.01 28.18 3.52
C PRO A 185 -10.15 27.25 3.90
N GLU A 186 -10.49 26.34 3.00
CA GLU A 186 -11.54 25.34 3.18
C GLU A 186 -10.94 23.94 3.21
N LYS A 187 -11.50 23.08 4.07
CA LYS A 187 -11.02 21.71 4.31
C LYS A 187 -12.20 20.78 4.54
N PHE A 188 -12.17 19.60 3.91
CA PHE A 188 -13.12 18.53 4.14
C PHE A 188 -12.45 17.18 3.87
N ILE A 189 -13.16 16.10 4.17
CA ILE A 189 -12.72 14.76 3.78
C ILE A 189 -13.70 14.13 2.81
N LEU A 190 -13.17 13.44 1.82
CA LEU A 190 -13.91 12.78 0.76
C LEU A 190 -13.87 11.27 0.97
N ARG A 191 -15.04 10.64 1.01
CA ARG A 191 -15.20 9.18 0.96
C ARG A 191 -15.58 8.78 -0.46
N CYS A 192 -14.69 8.06 -1.13
CA CYS A 192 -14.83 7.71 -2.54
C CYS A 192 -14.81 6.19 -2.73
N PRO A 193 -15.81 5.60 -3.40
CA PRO A 193 -15.72 4.20 -3.85
C PRO A 193 -14.49 3.96 -4.75
N ALA A 194 -13.89 2.78 -4.66
CA ALA A 194 -12.67 2.44 -5.39
C ALA A 194 -12.82 2.47 -6.92
N ASN A 195 -14.05 2.33 -7.43
CA ASN A 195 -14.36 2.41 -8.85
C ASN A 195 -14.62 3.86 -9.35
N VAL A 196 -14.50 4.86 -8.49
CA VAL A 196 -14.71 6.27 -8.83
C VAL A 196 -13.37 7.01 -8.81
N ASN A 197 -13.10 7.79 -9.85
CA ASN A 197 -11.92 8.66 -9.90
C ASN A 197 -12.08 9.81 -8.90
N ALA A 198 -11.24 9.81 -7.86
CA ALA A 198 -11.30 10.81 -6.79
C ALA A 198 -10.93 12.21 -7.26
N GLU A 199 -10.00 12.36 -8.21
CA GLU A 199 -9.63 13.67 -8.78
C GLU A 199 -10.81 14.28 -9.55
N HIS A 200 -11.47 13.49 -10.39
CA HIS A 200 -12.65 13.95 -11.13
C HIS A 200 -13.78 14.34 -10.17
N ARG A 201 -14.05 13.51 -9.15
CA ARG A 201 -15.06 13.83 -8.14
C ARG A 201 -14.70 15.08 -7.34
N PHE A 202 -13.42 15.29 -7.03
CA PHE A 202 -12.96 16.49 -6.35
C PHE A 202 -13.12 17.72 -7.24
N ASP A 203 -12.70 17.66 -8.51
CA ASP A 203 -12.90 18.73 -9.49
C ASP A 203 -14.40 19.07 -9.64
N ASP A 204 -15.28 18.08 -9.71
CA ASP A 204 -16.73 18.29 -9.76
C ASP A 204 -17.25 19.04 -8.52
N ILE A 205 -16.76 18.71 -7.33
CA ILE A 205 -17.12 19.41 -6.08
C ILE A 205 -16.67 20.88 -6.16
N LEU A 206 -15.44 21.13 -6.61
CA LEU A 206 -14.89 22.48 -6.70
C LEU A 206 -15.65 23.34 -7.72
N LEU A 207 -15.94 22.79 -8.89
CA LEU A 207 -16.72 23.47 -9.94
C LEU A 207 -18.14 23.81 -9.46
N ASN A 208 -18.74 23.00 -8.59
CA ASN A 208 -20.09 23.21 -8.10
C ASN A 208 -20.17 23.95 -6.76
N TYR A 209 -19.05 24.38 -6.18
CA TYR A 209 -18.98 24.97 -4.84
C TYR A 209 -19.90 26.19 -4.64
N ARG A 210 -20.00 27.08 -5.64
CA ARG A 210 -20.85 28.30 -5.62
C ARG A 210 -21.85 28.34 -6.79
N THR A 211 -22.47 27.21 -7.14
CA THR A 211 -23.48 27.08 -8.23
C THR A 211 -22.93 27.15 -9.66
N GLY A 212 -21.70 26.68 -9.85
CA GLY A 212 -21.07 26.55 -11.18
C GLY A 212 -19.93 27.55 -11.38
N GLY A 213 -18.73 27.02 -11.56
CA GLY A 213 -17.51 27.75 -11.86
C GLY A 213 -16.86 27.26 -13.15
N GLU A 214 -15.97 28.08 -13.70
CA GLU A 214 -15.19 27.75 -14.89
C GLU A 214 -13.70 27.73 -14.55
N LYS A 215 -13.02 26.64 -14.93
CA LYS A 215 -11.58 26.47 -14.73
C LYS A 215 -10.82 27.19 -15.83
N ASP A 216 -9.91 28.08 -15.47
CA ASP A 216 -9.05 28.77 -16.42
C ASP A 216 -7.78 27.95 -16.74
N THR A 217 -6.90 28.52 -17.57
CA THR A 217 -5.66 27.88 -18.02
C THR A 217 -4.65 27.63 -16.90
N ASP A 218 -4.76 28.37 -15.79
CA ASP A 218 -3.88 28.23 -14.62
C ASP A 218 -4.48 27.28 -13.57
N GLY A 219 -5.62 26.66 -13.88
CA GLY A 219 -6.34 25.75 -12.99
C GLY A 219 -7.16 26.45 -11.92
N VAL A 220 -7.28 27.79 -11.97
CA VAL A 220 -8.11 28.57 -11.05
C VAL A 220 -9.56 28.42 -11.47
N ILE A 221 -10.44 28.16 -10.50
CA ILE A 221 -11.88 28.09 -10.77
C ILE A 221 -12.49 29.44 -10.43
N ASN A 222 -13.10 30.09 -11.42
CA ASN A 222 -13.72 31.41 -11.28
C ASN A 222 -15.25 31.26 -11.24
N PHE A 223 -15.91 32.01 -10.36
CA PHE A 223 -17.37 32.01 -10.21
C PHE A 223 -17.97 33.34 -10.65
N VAL A 224 -19.23 33.30 -11.10
CA VAL A 224 -19.99 34.49 -11.51
C VAL A 224 -20.12 35.53 -10.38
N SER A 225 -20.05 35.09 -9.12
CA SER A 225 -20.02 35.95 -7.94
C SER A 225 -18.77 36.85 -7.84
N GLY A 226 -17.75 36.61 -8.68
CA GLY A 226 -16.46 37.29 -8.61
C GLY A 226 -15.49 36.67 -7.60
N SER A 227 -15.84 35.54 -6.99
CA SER A 227 -14.93 34.74 -6.19
C SER A 227 -14.17 33.72 -7.05
N SER A 228 -13.06 33.21 -6.53
CA SER A 228 -12.29 32.15 -7.19
C SER A 228 -11.76 31.11 -6.19
N ILE A 229 -11.39 29.92 -6.68
CA ILE A 229 -10.70 28.89 -5.91
C ILE A 229 -9.28 28.71 -6.44
N LYS A 230 -8.32 28.63 -5.51
CA LYS A 230 -6.90 28.32 -5.78
C LYS A 230 -6.36 27.34 -4.73
N LYS A 231 -5.09 26.93 -4.91
CA LYS A 231 -4.33 26.11 -3.94
C LYS A 231 -5.07 24.81 -3.57
N THR A 232 -5.60 24.12 -4.57
CA THR A 232 -6.32 22.86 -4.39
C THR A 232 -5.35 21.74 -4.06
N ASP A 233 -5.69 20.93 -3.06
CA ASP A 233 -4.92 19.78 -2.64
C ASP A 233 -5.85 18.59 -2.37
N LEU A 234 -5.49 17.44 -2.92
CA LEU A 234 -6.17 16.15 -2.73
C LEU A 234 -5.13 15.15 -2.26
N LYS A 235 -5.21 14.77 -0.99
CA LYS A 235 -4.25 13.86 -0.37
C LYS A 235 -4.95 12.58 0.08
N THR A 236 -4.41 11.43 -0.29
CA THR A 236 -4.90 10.14 0.21
C THR A 236 -4.77 10.05 1.71
N LEU A 237 -5.78 9.48 2.36
CA LEU A 237 -5.79 9.14 3.78
C LEU A 237 -5.85 7.63 3.98
N THR A 238 -5.19 7.17 5.02
CA THR A 238 -5.46 5.86 5.60
C THR A 238 -6.86 5.84 6.25
N PRO A 239 -7.51 4.67 6.35
CA PRO A 239 -8.77 4.51 7.08
C PRO A 239 -8.70 5.00 8.53
N ASP A 240 -7.54 4.85 9.20
CA ASP A 240 -7.36 5.34 10.57
C ASP A 240 -7.33 6.88 10.62
N GLU A 241 -6.59 7.53 9.72
CA GLU A 241 -6.60 9.00 9.62
C GLU A 241 -8.01 9.53 9.31
N TYR A 242 -8.74 8.89 8.38
CA TYR A 242 -10.14 9.23 8.08
C TYR A 242 -11.03 9.11 9.33
N ARG A 243 -10.87 8.03 10.10
CA ARG A 243 -11.64 7.78 11.32
C ARG A 243 -11.42 8.85 12.39
N VAL A 244 -10.21 9.40 12.48
CA VAL A 244 -9.89 10.53 13.37
C VAL A 244 -10.45 11.84 12.80
N LEU A 245 -10.18 12.14 11.53
CA LEU A 245 -10.52 13.43 10.91
C LEU A 245 -12.03 13.63 10.73
N LYS A 246 -12.82 12.57 10.53
CA LYS A 246 -14.29 12.67 10.40
C LYS A 246 -15.00 13.24 11.62
N GLN A 247 -14.32 13.30 12.76
CA GLN A 247 -14.85 13.92 13.99
C GLN A 247 -14.73 15.44 13.98
N PHE A 248 -13.85 15.99 13.14
CA PHE A 248 -13.49 17.41 13.12
C PHE A 248 -13.79 18.10 11.78
N LEU A 249 -13.95 17.32 10.71
CA LEU A 249 -14.16 17.82 9.35
C LEU A 249 -15.45 17.26 8.74
N THR A 250 -16.04 18.05 7.84
CA THR A 250 -17.18 17.63 7.02
C THR A 250 -16.80 16.46 6.12
N VAL A 251 -17.70 15.48 6.00
CA VAL A 251 -17.54 14.31 5.12
C VAL A 251 -18.44 14.46 3.89
N ILE A 252 -17.86 14.23 2.71
CA ILE A 252 -18.52 14.28 1.39
C ILE A 252 -18.35 12.95 0.65
#